data_AF-A0A933C0A8-F1
#
_entry.id   AF-A0A933C0A8-F1
#
_cell.length_a   1.000
_cell.length_b   1.000
_cell.length_c   1.000
_cell.angle_alpha   90.00
_cell.angle_beta   90.00
_cell.angle_gamma   90.00
#
_symmetry.space_group_name_H-M   'P 1'
#
loop_
_entity.id
_entity.type
_entity.pdbx_description
1 polymer ?
#
loop_
_entity_poly.entity_id
_entity_poly.type
_entity_poly.pdbx_seq_one_letter_code
_entity_poly.pdbx_strand_id
1 'polypeptide(L)'
;MSKLLWGVYPYLCLGLFLFVPFVRMVYRPFGFSTRPSGLFDRTRLGVASLLLHWGLLLLLLGHLAGFTGGLAGLRSWISFFFWSGLLGGLAALFGSATALWRRYRVPEVRAMST
;
A
#
# COMPACT_ATOMS: atom_id res chain seq x y z
N MET A 1 16.20 -22.78 -6.43
CA MET A 1 15.04 -21.84 -6.44
C MET A 1 14.67 -21.35 -5.03
N SER A 2 14.45 -22.23 -4.03
CA SER A 2 14.07 -21.82 -2.66
C SER A 2 15.04 -20.86 -1.96
N LYS A 3 16.36 -21.12 -2.02
CA LYS A 3 17.38 -20.26 -1.42
C LYS A 3 17.39 -18.83 -2.00
N LEU A 4 17.10 -18.69 -3.29
CA LEU A 4 17.05 -17.39 -3.94
C LEU A 4 15.83 -16.59 -3.46
N LEU A 5 14.64 -17.21 -3.47
CA LEU A 5 13.37 -16.55 -3.10
C LEU A 5 13.28 -16.21 -1.61
N TRP A 6 13.74 -17.09 -0.72
CA TRP A 6 13.57 -16.92 0.73
C TRP A 6 14.84 -16.48 1.45
N GLY A 7 16.01 -16.73 0.87
CA GLY A 7 17.29 -16.41 1.49
C GLY A 7 17.98 -15.16 0.94
N VAL A 8 17.71 -14.75 -0.31
CA VAL A 8 18.39 -13.61 -0.94
C VAL A 8 17.43 -12.46 -1.24
N TYR A 9 16.30 -12.76 -1.88
CA TYR A 9 15.34 -11.77 -2.36
C TYR A 9 14.81 -10.81 -1.26
N PRO A 10 14.44 -11.25 -0.04
CA PRO A 10 13.93 -10.35 0.99
C PRO A 10 14.95 -9.28 1.40
N TYR A 11 16.24 -9.65 1.48
CA TYR A 11 17.32 -8.72 1.85
C TYR A 11 17.63 -7.73 0.73
N LEU A 12 17.55 -8.16 -0.54
CA LEU A 12 17.66 -7.26 -1.68
C LEU A 12 16.52 -6.24 -1.70
N CYS A 13 15.28 -6.70 -1.52
CA CYS A 13 14.12 -5.81 -1.44
C CYS A 13 14.26 -4.79 -0.31
N LEU A 14 14.67 -5.23 0.89
CA LEU A 14 14.85 -4.35 2.05
C LEU A 14 16.00 -3.35 1.83
N GLY A 15 17.12 -3.79 1.28
CA GLY A 15 18.25 -2.93 0.93
C GLY A 15 17.85 -1.84 -0.07
N LEU A 16 17.16 -2.22 -1.15
CA LEU A 16 16.66 -1.27 -2.15
C LEU A 16 15.59 -0.32 -1.56
N PHE A 17 14.69 -0.84 -0.73
CA PHE A 17 13.63 -0.07 -0.08
C PHE A 17 14.18 1.04 0.81
N LEU A 18 15.31 0.83 1.50
CA LEU A 18 15.93 1.85 2.35
C LEU A 18 16.85 2.78 1.54
N PHE A 19 17.72 2.21 0.69
CA PHE A 19 18.78 2.97 0.03
C PHE A 19 18.26 3.87 -1.10
N VAL A 20 17.34 3.38 -1.94
CA VAL A 20 16.86 4.13 -3.11
C VAL A 20 16.09 5.39 -2.72
N PRO A 21 15.14 5.36 -1.77
CA PRO A 21 14.48 6.59 -1.31
C PRO A 21 15.45 7.56 -0.65
N PHE A 22 16.42 7.08 0.13
CA PHE A 22 17.44 7.94 0.75
C PHE A 22 18.27 8.69 -0.31
N VAL A 23 18.82 7.98 -1.29
CA VAL A 23 19.54 8.58 -2.42
C VAL A 23 18.64 9.55 -3.19
N ARG A 24 17.38 9.19 -3.44
CA ARG A 24 16.43 10.06 -4.12
C ARG A 24 16.14 11.35 -3.33
N MET A 25 16.05 11.28 -2.00
CA MET A 25 15.87 12.47 -1.15
C MET A 25 17.07 13.42 -1.23
N VAL A 26 18.29 12.88 -1.28
CA VAL A 26 19.53 13.68 -1.34
C VAL A 26 19.71 14.34 -2.72
N TYR A 27 19.62 13.56 -3.80
CA TYR A 27 19.95 14.05 -5.14
C TYR A 27 18.76 14.62 -5.92
N ARG A 28 17.51 14.28 -5.55
CA ARG A 28 16.28 14.74 -6.22
C ARG A 28 15.19 15.11 -5.20
N PRO A 29 15.44 16.06 -4.28
CA PRO A 29 14.52 16.40 -3.20
C PRO A 29 13.13 16.82 -3.69
N PHE A 30 13.05 17.63 -4.76
CA PHE A 30 11.78 18.06 -5.35
C PHE A 30 11.00 16.95 -6.07
N GLY A 31 11.63 15.79 -6.28
CA GLY A 31 10.97 14.61 -6.82
C GLY A 31 10.13 13.86 -5.78
N PHE A 32 10.27 14.17 -4.49
CA PHE A 32 9.56 13.47 -3.41
C PHE A 32 8.21 14.15 -3.11
N SER A 33 7.17 13.75 -3.84
CA SER A 33 5.80 14.28 -3.69
C SER A 33 4.75 13.21 -4.01
N THR A 34 3.55 13.38 -3.45
CA THR A 34 2.39 12.50 -3.64
C THR A 34 1.73 12.65 -5.02
N ARG A 35 2.11 13.66 -5.81
CA ARG A 35 1.55 13.97 -7.15
C ARG A 35 0.02 13.92 -7.16
N PRO A 36 -0.66 14.81 -6.43
CA PRO A 36 -2.11 14.75 -6.25
C PRO A 36 -2.85 14.94 -7.58
N SER A 37 -3.85 14.10 -7.86
CA SER A 37 -4.71 14.21 -9.05
C SER A 37 -6.10 14.76 -8.73
N GLY A 38 -6.26 15.43 -7.59
CA GLY A 38 -7.56 15.83 -7.04
C GLY A 38 -8.26 16.99 -7.72
N LEU A 39 -7.71 17.54 -8.80
CA LEU A 39 -8.40 18.55 -9.61
C LEU A 39 -9.46 17.92 -10.52
N PHE A 40 -9.25 16.69 -10.97
CA PHE A 40 -10.15 16.00 -11.91
C PHE A 40 -10.93 14.90 -11.19
N ASP A 41 -12.24 14.79 -11.43
CA ASP A 41 -13.11 13.73 -10.88
C ASP A 41 -12.92 13.51 -9.35
N ARG A 42 -13.21 14.56 -8.56
CA ARG A 42 -13.05 14.57 -7.08
C ARG A 42 -13.93 13.54 -6.38
N THR A 43 -15.16 13.34 -6.86
CA THR A 43 -16.14 12.45 -6.22
C THR A 43 -15.64 11.02 -6.18
N ARG A 44 -15.20 10.48 -7.33
CA ARG A 44 -14.65 9.11 -7.38
C ARG A 44 -13.30 9.01 -6.68
N LEU A 45 -12.48 10.07 -6.73
CA LEU A 45 -11.22 10.09 -6.00
C LEU A 45 -11.43 10.01 -4.48
N GLY A 46 -12.45 10.69 -3.95
CA GLY A 46 -12.77 10.65 -2.51
C GLY A 46 -13.04 9.22 -2.02
N VAL A 47 -13.94 8.50 -2.70
CA VAL A 47 -14.26 7.10 -2.37
C VAL A 47 -13.04 6.19 -2.53
N ALA A 48 -12.33 6.32 -3.65
CA ALA A 48 -11.15 5.49 -3.93
C ALA A 48 -10.05 5.72 -2.89
N SER A 49 -9.76 6.99 -2.57
CA SER A 49 -8.71 7.37 -1.61
C SER A 49 -9.06 6.93 -0.20
N LEU A 50 -10.31 7.13 0.24
CA LEU A 50 -10.75 6.80 1.60
C LEU A 50 -10.66 5.29 1.84
N LEU A 51 -11.25 4.49 0.95
CA LEU A 51 -11.26 3.03 1.07
C LEU A 51 -9.85 2.43 0.96
N LEU A 52 -9.02 2.98 0.07
CA LEU A 52 -7.64 2.53 -0.08
C LEU A 52 -6.80 2.82 1.18
N HIS A 53 -6.80 4.06 1.68
CA HIS A 53 -5.94 4.43 2.80
C HIS A 53 -6.40 3.79 4.11
N TRP A 54 -7.69 3.79 4.42
CA TRP A 54 -8.19 3.13 5.63
C TRP A 54 -8.05 1.61 5.55
N GLY A 55 -8.26 1.02 4.36
CA GLY A 55 -7.99 -0.40 4.12
C GLY A 55 -6.52 -0.76 4.35
N LEU A 56 -5.59 0.03 3.80
CA LEU A 56 -4.15 -0.17 3.97
C LEU A 56 -3.68 0.01 5.41
N LEU A 57 -4.18 1.03 6.12
CA LEU A 57 -3.84 1.23 7.54
C LEU A 57 -4.30 0.04 8.38
N LEU A 58 -5.53 -0.42 8.15
CA LEU A 58 -6.10 -1.55 8.87
C LEU A 58 -5.35 -2.85 8.54
N LEU A 59 -4.95 -3.06 7.28
CA LEU A 59 -4.08 -4.18 6.87
C LEU A 59 -2.73 -4.11 7.56
N LEU A 60 -2.06 -2.96 7.55
CA LEU A 60 -0.73 -2.79 8.13
C LEU A 60 -0.76 -3.11 9.63
N LEU A 61 -1.69 -2.50 10.36
CA LEU A 61 -1.86 -2.73 11.80
C LEU A 61 -2.27 -4.17 12.10
N GLY A 62 -3.18 -4.73 11.30
CA GLY A 62 -3.58 -6.13 11.40
C GLY A 62 -2.40 -7.09 11.22
N HIS A 63 -1.56 -6.88 10.21
CA HIS A 63 -0.37 -7.71 9.98
C HIS A 63 0.64 -7.61 11.13
N LEU A 64 0.89 -6.40 11.64
CA LEU A 64 1.77 -6.20 12.78
C LEU A 64 1.24 -6.93 14.01
N ALA A 65 -0.05 -6.78 14.33
CA ALA A 65 -0.70 -7.48 15.43
C ALA A 65 -0.72 -9.01 15.23
N GLY A 66 -1.02 -9.49 14.03
CA GLY A 66 -1.00 -10.92 13.72
C GLY A 66 0.38 -11.54 13.89
N PHE A 67 1.42 -10.85 13.41
CA PHE A 67 2.81 -11.28 13.55
C PHE A 67 3.26 -11.32 15.01
N THR A 68 3.06 -10.23 15.76
CA THR A 68 3.44 -10.18 17.18
C THR A 68 2.61 -11.16 18.01
N GLY A 69 1.33 -11.30 17.69
CA GLY A 69 0.42 -12.26 18.35
C GLY A 69 0.82 -13.70 18.10
N GLY A 70 1.22 -14.04 16.86
CA GLY A 70 1.74 -15.36 16.51
C GLY A 70 3.02 -15.71 17.26
N LEU A 71 3.96 -14.76 17.36
CA LEU A 71 5.19 -14.94 18.14
C LEU A 71 4.92 -15.11 19.64
N ALA A 72 3.91 -14.42 20.17
CA ALA A 72 3.54 -14.47 21.58
C ALA A 72 2.55 -15.59 21.94
N GLY A 73 2.07 -16.38 20.96
CA GLY A 73 1.05 -17.41 21.16
C GLY A 73 -0.35 -16.86 21.49
N LEU A 74 -0.63 -15.59 21.21
CA LEU A 74 -1.88 -14.91 21.52
C LEU A 74 -2.93 -15.16 20.43
N ARG A 75 -3.79 -16.18 20.65
CA ARG A 75 -4.82 -16.58 19.66
C ARG A 75 -5.81 -15.45 19.33
N SER A 76 -6.14 -14.57 20.27
CA SER A 76 -7.04 -13.44 20.04
C SER A 76 -6.49 -12.44 19.01
N TRP A 77 -5.18 -12.24 18.98
CA TRP A 77 -4.52 -11.33 18.03
C TRP A 77 -4.48 -11.93 16.62
N ILE A 78 -4.33 -13.25 16.53
CA ILE A 78 -4.42 -13.97 15.24
C ILE A 78 -5.86 -13.89 14.70
N SER A 79 -6.87 -14.07 15.55
CA SER A 79 -8.28 -13.88 15.17
C SER A 79 -8.56 -12.45 14.73
N PHE A 80 -8.00 -11.46 15.43
CA PHE A 80 -8.09 -10.05 15.02
C PHE A 80 -7.45 -9.84 13.65
N PHE A 81 -6.25 -10.37 13.41
CA PHE A 81 -5.58 -10.31 12.10
C PHE A 81 -6.44 -10.90 10.98
N PHE A 82 -7.11 -12.03 11.21
CA PHE A 82 -7.97 -12.63 10.20
C PHE A 82 -9.12 -11.70 9.77
N TRP A 83 -9.88 -11.18 10.73
CA TRP A 83 -11.04 -10.32 10.44
C TRP A 83 -10.63 -8.94 9.94
N SER A 84 -9.63 -8.34 10.57
CA SER A 84 -9.09 -7.05 10.11
C SER A 84 -8.46 -7.19 8.73
N GLY A 85 -7.67 -8.24 8.49
CA GLY A 85 -7.07 -8.53 7.20
C GLY A 85 -8.11 -8.71 6.09
N LEU A 86 -9.20 -9.42 6.36
CA LEU A 86 -10.30 -9.59 5.40
C LEU A 86 -10.98 -8.26 5.07
N LEU A 87 -11.41 -7.50 6.09
CA LEU A 87 -12.13 -6.24 5.91
C LEU A 87 -11.24 -5.16 5.25
N GLY A 88 -10.01 -5.00 5.77
CA GLY A 88 -9.02 -4.07 5.24
C GLY A 88 -8.58 -4.44 3.82
N GLY A 89 -8.42 -5.75 3.56
CA GLY A 89 -8.12 -6.30 2.24
C GLY A 89 -9.18 -5.95 1.22
N LEU A 90 -10.45 -6.21 1.53
CA LEU A 90 -11.58 -5.88 0.65
C LEU A 90 -11.68 -4.37 0.41
N ALA A 91 -11.53 -3.55 1.45
CA ALA A 91 -11.55 -2.09 1.33
C ALA A 91 -10.39 -1.58 0.45
N ALA A 92 -9.17 -2.07 0.67
CA ALA A 92 -7.99 -1.68 -0.11
C ALA A 92 -8.09 -2.14 -1.57
N LEU A 93 -8.58 -3.36 -1.83
CA LEU A 93 -8.80 -3.87 -3.18
C LEU A 93 -9.88 -3.05 -3.91
N PHE A 94 -11.01 -2.78 -3.27
CA PHE A 94 -12.05 -1.97 -3.88
C PHE A 94 -11.60 -0.52 -4.13
N GLY A 95 -10.90 0.09 -3.16
CA GLY A 95 -10.35 1.43 -3.29
C GLY A 95 -9.32 1.53 -4.43
N SER A 96 -8.39 0.57 -4.51
CA SER A 96 -7.39 0.50 -5.58
C SER A 96 -8.00 0.23 -6.96
N ALA A 97 -8.97 -0.70 -7.06
CA ALA A 97 -9.69 -0.97 -8.30
C ALA A 97 -10.42 0.28 -8.80
N THR A 98 -11.08 1.02 -7.90
CA THR A 98 -11.76 2.28 -8.23
C THR A 98 -10.76 3.36 -8.66
N ALA A 99 -9.62 3.48 -7.96
CA ALA A 99 -8.55 4.41 -8.33
C ALA A 99 -7.95 4.09 -9.72
N LEU A 100 -7.75 2.81 -10.00
CA LEU A 100 -7.22 2.33 -11.28
C LEU A 100 -8.22 2.56 -12.40
N TRP A 101 -9.50 2.22 -12.18
CA TRP A 101 -10.57 2.50 -13.13
C TRP A 101 -10.66 3.99 -13.48
N ARG A 102 -10.57 4.87 -12.46
CA ARG A 102 -10.52 6.32 -12.65
C ARG A 102 -9.32 6.73 -13.50
N ARG A 103 -8.14 6.15 -13.27
CA ARG A 103 -6.92 6.45 -14.04
C ARG A 103 -7.06 6.12 -15.53
N TYR A 104 -7.84 5.10 -15.89
CA TYR A 104 -8.08 4.75 -17.30
C TYR A 104 -9.23 5.53 -17.95
N ARG A 105 -10.27 5.87 -17.17
CA ARG A 105 -11.50 6.50 -17.70
C ARG A 105 -11.43 8.03 -17.79
N VAL A 106 -10.68 8.68 -16.89
CA VAL A 106 -10.58 10.14 -16.87
C VAL A 106 -9.40 10.57 -17.74
N PRO A 107 -9.64 11.22 -18.89
CA PRO A 107 -8.60 11.50 -19.88
C PRO A 107 -7.49 12.39 -19.34
N GLU A 108 -7.81 13.35 -18.48
CA GLU A 108 -6.82 14.26 -17.87
C GLU A 108 -5.91 13.50 -16.91
N VAL A 109 -6.46 12.60 -16.09
CA VAL A 109 -5.69 11.74 -15.17
C VAL A 109 -4.80 10.78 -15.95
N ARG A 110 -5.28 10.26 -17.08
CA ARG A 110 -4.51 9.41 -18.00
C ARG A 110 -3.39 10.17 -18.71
N ALA A 111 -3.62 11.43 -19.08
CA ALA A 111 -2.60 12.26 -19.71
C ALA A 111 -1.45 12.63 -18.75
N MET A 112 -1.74 12.75 -17.45
CA MET A 112 -0.73 13.05 -16.42
C MET A 112 -0.07 11.82 -15.80
N SER A 113 -0.51 10.60 -16.15
CA SER A 113 0.13 9.38 -15.65
C SER A 113 1.46 9.14 -16.38
N THR A 114 2.53 8.97 -15.60
CA THR A 114 3.86 8.54 -16.04
C THR A 114 3.93 7.02 -16.19
#